data_AF-A0A0P9D9B0-F1
#
_entry.id   AF-A0A0P9D9B0-F1
#
_cell.length_a   1.000
_cell.length_b   1.000
_cell.length_c   1.000
_cell.angle_alpha   90.00
_cell.angle_beta   90.00
_cell.angle_gamma   90.00
#
_symmetry.space_group_name_H-M   'P 1'
#
loop_
_entity.id
_entity.type
_entity.pdbx_description
1 polymer ?
#
loop_
_entity_poly.entity_id
_entity_poly.type
_entity_poly.pdbx_seq_one_letter_code
_entity_poly.pdbx_strand_id
1 'polypeptide(L)'
;MRTIPIVENDFLYADNETLALDSPHWFAWLMAKTTFYFQAPSGAFTARKQVRRGLGYWYASRRGARKSDTVYLGTSRQLTARRLAEVAQRLAEQGRLP
;
A
#
# COMPACT_ATOMS: atom_id res chain seq x y z
N MET A 1 12.83 5.75 16.84
CA MET A 1 11.57 5.00 16.56
C MET A 1 11.35 5.03 15.06
N ARG A 2 11.22 3.88 14.38
CA ARG A 2 11.07 3.85 12.92
C ARG A 2 9.58 3.75 12.59
N THR A 3 8.97 4.89 12.28
CA THR A 3 7.55 4.98 11.93
C THR A 3 7.31 4.28 10.60
N ILE A 4 6.20 3.55 10.47
CA ILE A 4 5.80 2.97 9.19
C ILE A 4 5.39 4.14 8.28
N PRO A 5 5.98 4.29 7.09
CA PRO A 5 5.62 5.35 6.13
C PRO A 5 4.13 5.31 5.80
N ILE A 6 3.48 6.48 5.79
CA ILE A 6 2.03 6.61 5.65
C ILE A 6 1.69 7.25 4.32
N VAL A 7 0.73 6.69 3.60
CA VAL A 7 0.12 7.28 2.42
C VAL A 7 -1.28 7.78 2.79
N GLU A 8 -1.51 9.08 2.61
CA GLU A 8 -2.79 9.75 2.82
C GLU A 8 -2.84 11.01 1.93
N ASN A 9 -4.04 11.42 1.50
CA ASN A 9 -4.24 12.63 0.69
C ASN A 9 -3.38 12.69 -0.59
N ASP A 10 -3.16 11.55 -1.26
CA ASP A 10 -2.29 11.40 -2.43
C ASP A 10 -0.79 11.69 -2.21
N PHE A 11 -0.35 11.69 -0.95
CA PHE A 11 1.06 11.81 -0.59
C PHE A 11 1.53 10.66 0.29
N LEU A 12 2.78 10.24 0.07
CA LEU A 12 3.55 9.45 1.02
C LEU A 12 4.30 10.39 1.96
N TYR A 13 4.15 10.16 3.26
CA TYR A 13 4.94 10.74 4.34
C TYR A 13 5.91 9.67 4.86
N ALA A 14 7.21 9.88 4.67
CA ALA A 14 8.25 8.94 5.06
C ALA A 14 9.45 9.67 5.66
N ASP A 15 9.81 9.35 6.91
CA ASP A 15 10.91 9.99 7.64
C ASP A 15 10.84 11.53 7.54
N ASN A 16 11.61 12.16 6.64
CA ASN A 16 11.64 13.61 6.40
C ASN A 16 11.22 14.02 4.97
N GLU A 17 10.56 13.13 4.23
CA GLU A 17 10.18 13.34 2.83
C GLU A 17 8.66 13.26 2.67
N THR A 18 8.15 14.08 1.75
CA THR A 18 6.77 14.01 1.26
C THR A 18 6.80 13.79 -0.24
N LEU A 19 6.29 12.65 -0.70
CA LEU A 19 6.31 12.27 -2.12
C LEU A 19 4.88 12.20 -2.65
N ALA A 20 4.58 12.90 -3.74
CA ALA A 20 3.30 12.76 -4.43
C ALA A 20 3.17 11.34 -5.00
N LEU A 21 2.00 10.72 -4.85
CA LEU A 21 1.68 9.48 -5.55
C LEU A 21 1.80 9.66 -7.06
N ASP A 22 2.05 8.56 -7.77
CA ASP A 22 2.24 8.51 -9.22
C ASP A 22 3.47 9.29 -9.74
N SER A 23 4.24 9.92 -8.85
CA SER A 23 5.48 10.59 -9.20
C SER A 23 6.64 9.59 -9.40
N PRO A 24 7.69 9.98 -10.16
CA PRO A 24 8.90 9.17 -10.26
C PRO A 24 9.54 8.86 -8.90
N HIS A 25 9.51 9.82 -7.97
CA HIS A 25 10.05 9.65 -6.62
C HIS A 25 9.28 8.60 -5.82
N TRP A 26 7.94 8.58 -5.95
CA TRP A 26 7.10 7.54 -5.36
C TRP A 26 7.49 6.15 -5.89
N PHE A 27 7.65 5.98 -7.20
CA PHE A 27 8.03 4.68 -7.77
C PHE A 27 9.45 4.26 -7.38
N ALA A 28 10.40 5.20 -7.34
CA ALA A 28 11.76 4.93 -6.86
C ALA A 28 11.76 4.49 -5.39
N TRP A 29 10.97 5.17 -4.55
CA TRP A 29 10.78 4.81 -3.15
C TRP A 29 10.17 3.40 -3.01
N LEU A 30 9.16 3.08 -3.81
CA LEU A 30 8.56 1.76 -3.87
C LEU A 30 9.53 0.68 -4.35
N MET A 31 10.63 0.99 -5.03
CA MET A 31 11.65 0.01 -5.37
C MET A 31 12.53 -0.30 -4.16
N ALA A 32 12.89 0.72 -3.37
CA ALA A 32 13.79 0.61 -2.22
C ALA A 32 13.13 0.07 -0.94
N LYS A 33 11.82 0.30 -0.74
CA LYS A 33 11.13 -0.06 0.51
C LYS A 33 10.23 -1.28 0.33
N THR A 34 9.80 -1.86 1.46
CA THR A 34 9.01 -3.10 1.48
C THR A 34 7.67 -2.97 2.17
N THR A 35 7.38 -1.85 2.84
CA THR A 35 6.15 -1.68 3.61
C THR A 35 5.75 -0.21 3.67
N PHE A 36 4.46 0.06 3.55
CA PHE A 36 3.82 1.34 3.93
C PHE A 36 2.40 1.08 4.43
N TYR A 37 1.83 2.07 5.10
CA TYR A 37 0.43 2.09 5.48
C TYR A 37 -0.33 3.02 4.54
N PHE A 38 -1.49 2.60 4.05
CA PHE A 38 -2.37 3.42 3.21
C PHE A 38 -3.66 3.72 3.96
N GLN A 39 -4.08 4.99 3.92
CA GLN A 39 -5.29 5.48 4.55
C GLN A 39 -6.06 6.37 3.57
N ALA A 40 -7.34 6.08 3.40
CA ALA A 40 -8.29 6.88 2.66
C ALA A 40 -9.68 6.78 3.32
N PRO A 41 -10.63 7.70 3.00
CA PRO A 41 -12.00 7.60 3.50
C PRO A 41 -12.69 6.27 3.17
N SER A 42 -12.30 5.63 2.06
CA SER A 42 -12.81 4.33 1.64
C SER A 42 -12.31 3.15 2.48
N GLY A 43 -11.22 3.32 3.23
CA GLY A 43 -10.61 2.26 4.02
C GLY A 43 -9.10 2.41 4.17
N ALA A 44 -8.51 1.49 4.94
CA ALA A 44 -7.08 1.49 5.21
C ALA A 44 -6.48 0.08 5.19
N PHE A 45 -5.20 -0.01 4.85
CA PHE A 45 -4.47 -1.27 4.81
C PHE A 45 -2.96 -1.07 4.97
N THR A 46 -2.26 -2.13 5.36
CA THR A 46 -0.80 -2.20 5.25
C THR A 46 -0.41 -2.86 3.94
N ALA A 47 0.38 -2.18 3.12
CA ALA A 47 0.98 -2.74 1.92
C ALA A 47 2.33 -3.38 2.29
N ARG A 48 2.58 -4.61 1.83
CA ARG A 48 3.85 -5.31 2.00
C ARG A 48 4.35 -5.85 0.67
N LYS A 49 5.62 -5.62 0.37
CA LYS A 49 6.33 -6.21 -0.76
C LYS A 49 6.86 -7.58 -0.37
N GLN A 50 6.59 -8.55 -1.21
CA GLN A 50 7.19 -9.88 -1.20
C GLN A 50 8.05 -10.04 -2.45
N VAL A 51 9.31 -10.42 -2.26
CA VAL A 51 10.20 -10.74 -3.38
C VAL A 51 10.07 -12.22 -3.71
N ARG A 52 9.73 -12.53 -4.96
CA ARG A 52 9.67 -13.90 -5.47
C ARG A 52 10.44 -13.97 -6.78
N ARG A 53 11.43 -14.85 -6.88
CA ARG A 53 12.26 -15.05 -8.09
C ARG A 53 12.84 -13.73 -8.64
N GLY A 54 13.27 -12.82 -7.75
CA GLY A 54 13.81 -11.50 -8.11
C GLY A 54 12.78 -10.42 -8.44
N LEU A 55 11.48 -10.74 -8.49
CA LEU A 55 10.40 -9.78 -8.74
C LEU A 55 9.70 -9.37 -7.46
N GLY A 56 9.49 -8.07 -7.29
CA GLY A 56 8.81 -7.48 -6.13
C GLY A 56 7.32 -7.33 -6.36
N TYR A 57 6.52 -8.07 -5.60
CA TYR A 57 5.06 -8.04 -5.65
C TYR A 57 4.49 -7.46 -4.36
N TRP A 58 3.52 -6.57 -4.48
CA TRP A 58 2.87 -5.93 -3.35
C TRP A 58 1.52 -6.58 -3.05
N TYR A 59 1.24 -6.69 -1.76
CA TYR A 59 -0.01 -7.20 -1.22
C TYR A 59 -0.52 -6.26 -0.14
N ALA A 60 -1.82 -6.03 -0.10
CA ALA A 60 -2.51 -5.28 0.94
C ALA A 60 -3.10 -6.23 1.97
N SER A 61 -2.97 -5.90 3.26
CA SER A 61 -3.64 -6.59 4.36
C SER A 61 -4.29 -5.59 5.30
N ARG A 62 -5.49 -5.88 5.80
CA ARG A 62 -6.13 -5.06 6.83
C ARG A 62 -5.45 -5.26 8.19
N ARG A 63 -5.48 -4.24 9.05
CA ARG A 63 -5.03 -4.36 10.45
C ARG A 63 -5.92 -5.36 11.17
N GLY A 64 -5.32 -6.38 11.80
CA GLY A 64 -6.05 -7.43 12.53
C GLY A 64 -6.63 -8.55 11.68
N ALA A 65 -6.38 -8.58 10.37
CA ALA A 65 -6.87 -9.62 9.48
C ALA A 65 -6.14 -10.96 9.69
N ARG A 66 -6.81 -12.08 9.41
CA ARG A 66 -6.14 -13.39 9.35
C ARG A 66 -5.20 -13.41 8.14
N LYS A 67 -4.20 -14.31 8.17
CA LYS A 67 -3.18 -14.48 7.11
C LYS A 67 -3.76 -14.66 5.69
N SER A 68 -5.03 -15.05 5.56
CA SER A 68 -5.75 -15.26 4.31
C SER A 68 -6.23 -13.98 3.62
N ASP A 69 -6.32 -12.85 4.32
CA ASP A 69 -7.02 -11.67 3.82
C ASP A 69 -6.05 -10.68 3.14
N THR A 70 -5.18 -11.23 2.28
CA THR A 70 -4.24 -10.43 1.50
C THR A 70 -4.73 -10.24 0.08
N VAL A 71 -4.81 -8.99 -0.38
CA VAL A 71 -5.21 -8.64 -1.74
C VAL A 71 -3.99 -8.26 -2.56
N TYR A 72 -3.84 -8.82 -3.75
CA TYR A 72 -2.73 -8.50 -4.65
C TYR A 72 -2.85 -7.06 -5.19
N LEU A 73 -1.86 -6.22 -4.86
CA LEU A 73 -1.79 -4.83 -5.32
C LEU A 73 -1.18 -4.73 -6.72
N GLY A 74 -0.13 -5.51 -7.00
CA GLY A 74 0.63 -5.42 -8.25
C GLY A 74 2.13 -5.32 -8.01
N THR A 75 2.86 -5.04 -9.09
CA THR A 75 4.26 -4.60 -9.05
C THR A 75 4.36 -3.13 -8.65
N SER A 76 5.54 -2.65 -8.24
CA SER A 76 5.72 -1.23 -7.84
C SER A 76 5.19 -0.22 -8.87
N ARG A 77 5.29 -0.50 -10.17
CA ARG A 77 4.79 0.39 -11.25
C ARG A 77 3.26 0.47 -11.32
N GLN A 78 2.56 -0.51 -10.74
CA GLN A 78 1.10 -0.59 -10.76
C GLN A 78 0.47 0.05 -9.51
N LEU A 79 1.28 0.41 -8.51
CA LEU A 79 0.81 1.02 -7.27
C LEU A 79 0.53 2.51 -7.49
N THR A 80 -0.51 2.80 -8.27
CA THR A 80 -0.98 4.17 -8.49
C THR A 80 -1.97 4.60 -7.42
N ALA A 81 -2.20 5.91 -7.28
CA ALA A 81 -3.25 6.46 -6.39
C ALA A 81 -4.59 5.76 -6.62
N ARG A 82 -5.01 5.66 -7.90
CA ARG A 82 -6.22 4.93 -8.31
C ARG A 82 -6.22 3.47 -7.84
N ARG A 83 -5.13 2.73 -8.06
CA ARG A 83 -5.04 1.32 -7.68
C ARG A 83 -5.15 1.11 -6.17
N LEU A 84 -4.51 1.99 -5.38
CA LEU A 84 -4.57 1.92 -3.93
C LEU A 84 -5.99 2.20 -3.42
N ALA A 85 -6.67 3.20 -3.98
CA ALA A 85 -8.06 3.52 -3.65
C ALA A 85 -9.03 2.37 -4.00
N GLU A 86 -8.91 1.78 -5.19
CA GLU A 86 -9.69 0.61 -5.62
C GLU A 86 -9.53 -0.56 -4.64
N VAL A 87 -8.30 -0.85 -4.22
CA VAL A 87 -8.04 -1.96 -3.30
C VAL A 87 -8.52 -1.65 -1.88
N ALA A 88 -8.42 -0.39 -1.42
CA ALA A 88 -9.00 0.02 -0.14
C ALA A 88 -10.52 -0.20 -0.10
N GLN A 89 -11.24 0.21 -1.16
CA GLN A 89 -12.68 -0.02 -1.28
C GLN A 89 -13.02 -1.50 -1.26
N ARG A 90 -12.35 -2.32 -2.09
CA ARG A 90 -12.58 -3.77 -2.12
C ARG A 90 -12.33 -4.43 -0.78
N LEU A 91 -11.24 -4.04 -0.10
CA LEU A 91 -10.95 -4.56 1.23
C LEU A 91 -12.03 -4.15 2.22
N ALA A 92 -12.52 -2.91 2.19
CA ALA A 92 -13.59 -2.41 3.06
C ALA A 92 -14.89 -3.21 2.89
N GLU A 93 -15.28 -3.48 1.65
CA GLU A 93 -16.46 -4.30 1.30
C GLU A 93 -16.34 -5.74 1.79
N GLN A 94 -15.17 -6.38 1.62
CA GLN A 94 -14.95 -7.77 2.04
C GLN A 94 -15.10 -7.97 3.56
N GLY A 95 -14.71 -6.99 4.37
CA GLY A 95 -14.86 -7.07 5.83
C GLY A 95 -16.21 -6.56 6.35
N ARG A 96 -17.18 -6.28 5.47
CA ARG A 96 -18.57 -5.93 5.83
C ARG A 96 -19.52 -7.13 5.72
N LEU A 97 -19.06 -8.27 5.20
CA LEU A 97 -19.85 -9.50 5.15
C LEU A 97 -19.92 -10.14 6.55
N PRO A 98 -21.13 -10.41 7.09
CA PRO A 98 -21.34 -11.00 8.41
C PRO A 98 -20.92 -12.48 8.51
#